data_AF-A0A7C3WJG8-F1
#
_entry.id   AF-A0A7C3WJG8-F1
#
_cell.length_a   1.000
_cell.length_b   1.000
_cell.length_c   1.000
_cell.angle_alpha   90.00
_cell.angle_beta   90.00
_cell.angle_gamma   90.00
#
_symmetry.space_group_name_H-M   'P 1'
#
loop_
_entity.id
_entity.type
_entity.pdbx_description
1 polymer ?
#
loop_
_entity_poly.entity_id
_entity_poly.type
_entity_poly.pdbx_seq_one_letter_code
_entity_poly.pdbx_strand_id
1 'polypeptide(L)'
;GALYITPLLIVLVLIEFTDLVFALDSIPAIFAITTDPFIVYTSNVFAILGLRALYFALVGIIHRFHYLKYGLSLVLVVVGGKMIVNAWFGEKIVPTEIALLITSGIIGASMLFSLFKTRVEPTEEQLNEAARWWVPGSPPKAETASREKKGAEES
;
A
#
# COMPACT_ATOMS: atom_id res chain seq x y z
N GLY A 1 -24.29 -27.06 -12.98
CA GLY A 1 -22.89 -26.84 -12.55
C GLY A 1 -22.89 -25.72 -11.56
N ALA A 2 -22.41 -25.95 -10.34
CA ALA A 2 -22.30 -24.88 -9.35
C ALA A 2 -21.13 -23.97 -9.76
N LEU A 3 -21.42 -22.69 -10.00
CA LEU A 3 -20.38 -21.66 -10.10
C LEU A 3 -19.75 -21.52 -8.72
N TYR A 4 -18.66 -22.24 -8.48
CA TYR A 4 -17.85 -22.04 -7.29
C TYR A 4 -17.20 -20.66 -7.40
N ILE A 5 -17.72 -19.71 -6.63
CA ILE A 5 -17.07 -18.42 -6.42
C ILE A 5 -15.73 -18.73 -5.74
N THR A 6 -14.65 -18.65 -6.50
CA THR A 6 -13.30 -18.81 -5.95
C THR A 6 -12.90 -17.52 -5.23
N PRO A 7 -12.06 -17.61 -4.18
CA PRO A 7 -11.50 -16.42 -3.53
C PRO A 7 -10.81 -15.46 -4.52
N LEU A 8 -10.22 -15.99 -5.60
CA LEU A 8 -9.61 -15.22 -6.69
C LEU A 8 -10.63 -14.37 -7.46
N LEU A 9 -11.85 -14.88 -7.67
CA LEU A 9 -12.92 -14.12 -8.32
C LEU A 9 -13.30 -12.88 -7.51
N ILE A 10 -13.44 -13.03 -6.18
CA ILE A 10 -13.80 -11.93 -5.28
C ILE A 10 -12.71 -10.85 -5.29
N VAL A 11 -11.44 -11.26 -5.22
CA VAL A 11 -10.31 -10.32 -5.26
C VAL A 11 -10.23 -9.61 -6.61
N LEU A 12 -10.41 -10.33 -7.71
CA LEU A 12 -10.41 -9.75 -9.06
C LEU A 12 -11.50 -8.67 -9.19
N VAL A 13 -12.73 -8.98 -8.78
CA VAL A 13 -13.87 -8.04 -8.82
C VAL A 13 -13.60 -6.82 -7.94
N LEU A 14 -13.03 -7.01 -6.74
CA LEU A 14 -12.73 -5.89 -5.84
C LEU A 14 -11.68 -4.94 -6.45
N ILE A 15 -10.64 -5.48 -7.07
CA ILE A 15 -9.58 -4.66 -7.67
C ILE A 15 -10.10 -3.94 -8.92
N GLU A 16 -10.82 -4.63 -9.80
CA GLU A 16 -11.45 -4.02 -10.98
C GLU A 16 -12.45 -2.93 -10.59
N PHE A 17 -13.26 -3.16 -9.56
CA PHE A 17 -14.18 -2.16 -9.02
C PHE A 17 -13.44 -0.96 -8.44
N THR A 18 -12.35 -1.20 -7.72
CA THR A 18 -11.51 -0.13 -7.16
C THR A 18 -10.87 0.71 -8.27
N ASP A 19 -10.39 0.08 -9.34
CA ASP A 19 -9.82 0.75 -10.52
C ASP A 19 -10.88 1.58 -11.25
N LEU A 20 -12.10 1.06 -11.42
CA LEU A 20 -13.22 1.80 -11.99
C LEU A 20 -13.60 3.02 -11.15
N VAL A 21 -13.63 2.89 -9.81
CA VAL A 21 -13.90 4.01 -8.90
C VAL A 21 -12.79 5.05 -8.96
N PHE A 22 -11.53 4.64 -9.04
CA PHE A 22 -10.42 5.57 -9.27
C PHE A 22 -10.47 6.22 -10.66
N ALA A 23 -10.96 5.50 -11.66
CA ALA A 23 -11.16 6.04 -13.00
C ALA A 23 -12.19 7.18 -13.03
N LEU A 24 -13.15 7.25 -12.08
CA LEU A 24 -14.13 8.34 -12.05
C LEU A 24 -13.51 9.73 -11.81
N ASP A 25 -12.32 9.82 -11.21
CA ASP A 25 -11.56 11.08 -11.09
C ASP A 25 -10.68 11.33 -12.32
N SER A 26 -10.05 10.27 -12.85
CA SER A 26 -9.18 10.41 -14.02
C SER A 26 -9.94 10.57 -15.35
N ILE A 27 -11.18 10.09 -15.45
CA ILE A 27 -12.04 10.19 -16.64
C ILE A 27 -12.41 11.64 -16.96
N PRO A 28 -12.93 12.46 -16.03
CA PRO A 28 -13.16 13.89 -16.28
C PRO A 28 -11.87 14.62 -16.69
N ALA A 29 -10.74 14.29 -16.07
CA ALA A 29 -9.44 14.89 -16.40
C ALA A 29 -8.93 14.48 -17.80
N ILE A 30 -9.15 13.23 -18.21
CA ILE A 30 -8.82 12.73 -19.55
C ILE A 30 -9.75 13.35 -20.58
N PHE A 31 -11.06 13.42 -20.33
CA PHE A 31 -12.01 14.03 -21.26
C PHE A 31 -11.78 15.53 -21.49
N ALA A 32 -11.10 16.20 -20.57
CA ALA A 32 -10.62 17.58 -20.77
C ALA A 32 -9.47 17.68 -21.80
N ILE A 33 -8.76 16.58 -22.11
CA ILE A 33 -7.56 16.56 -22.97
C ILE A 33 -7.77 15.67 -24.22
N THR A 34 -8.58 14.61 -24.13
CA THR A 34 -8.83 13.62 -25.19
C THR A 34 -10.19 12.96 -25.01
N THR A 35 -10.97 12.88 -26.09
CA THR A 35 -12.34 12.34 -26.09
C THR A 35 -12.48 10.99 -26.80
N ASP A 36 -11.37 10.34 -27.15
CA ASP A 36 -11.39 9.07 -27.89
C ASP A 36 -11.82 7.88 -26.99
N PRO A 37 -13.02 7.31 -27.20
CA PRO A 37 -13.52 6.19 -26.41
C PRO A 37 -12.66 4.92 -26.55
N PHE A 38 -11.90 4.80 -27.65
CA PHE A 38 -11.01 3.67 -27.87
C PHE A 38 -9.87 3.62 -26.84
N ILE A 39 -9.33 4.78 -26.45
CA ILE A 39 -8.27 4.87 -25.43
C ILE A 39 -8.79 4.42 -24.07
N VAL A 40 -10.01 4.83 -23.71
CA VAL A 40 -10.66 4.43 -22.45
C VAL A 40 -10.94 2.92 -22.45
N TYR A 41 -11.50 2.39 -23.53
CA TYR A 41 -11.87 0.98 -23.64
C TYR A 41 -10.65 0.05 -23.63
N THR A 42 -9.61 0.38 -24.42
CA THR A 42 -8.37 -0.42 -24.48
C THR A 42 -7.60 -0.41 -23.16
N SER A 43 -7.60 0.71 -22.43
CA SER A 43 -6.96 0.83 -21.11
C SER A 43 -7.62 -0.07 -20.07
N ASN A 44 -8.96 -0.13 -20.03
CA ASN A 44 -9.67 -1.01 -19.09
C ASN A 44 -9.47 -2.50 -19.44
N VAL A 45 -9.47 -2.85 -20.73
CA VAL A 45 -9.13 -4.22 -21.15
C VAL A 45 -7.71 -4.58 -20.73
N PHE A 46 -6.75 -3.66 -20.86
CA PHE A 46 -5.38 -3.88 -20.41
C PHE A 46 -5.26 -4.00 -18.89
N ALA A 47 -6.02 -3.21 -18.12
CA ALA A 47 -6.10 -3.32 -16.66
C ALA A 47 -6.54 -4.74 -16.26
N ILE A 48 -7.66 -5.23 -16.81
CA ILE A 48 -8.17 -6.58 -16.53
C ILE A 48 -7.14 -7.67 -16.88
N LEU A 49 -6.45 -7.55 -18.03
CA LEU A 49 -5.41 -8.51 -18.45
C LEU A 49 -4.16 -8.45 -17.55
N GLY A 50 -3.77 -7.27 -17.07
CA GLY A 50 -2.64 -7.05 -16.18
C GLY A 50 -2.89 -7.47 -14.73
N LEU A 51 -4.14 -7.38 -14.25
CA LEU A 51 -4.51 -7.70 -12.86
C LEU A 51 -4.21 -9.14 -12.47
N ARG A 52 -4.36 -10.09 -13.40
CA ARG A 52 -4.01 -11.50 -13.12
C ARG A 52 -2.52 -11.67 -12.83
N ALA A 53 -1.66 -11.00 -13.58
CA ALA A 53 -0.22 -11.05 -13.39
C ALA A 53 0.20 -10.29 -12.11
N LEU A 54 -0.43 -9.14 -11.87
CA LEU A 54 -0.17 -8.32 -10.70
C LEU A 54 -0.62 -8.99 -9.40
N TYR A 55 -1.74 -9.74 -9.40
CA TYR A 55 -2.18 -10.49 -8.23
C TYR A 55 -1.13 -11.51 -7.78
N PHE A 56 -0.54 -12.25 -8.72
CA PHE A 56 0.52 -13.21 -8.41
C PHE A 56 1.78 -12.51 -7.86
N ALA A 57 2.16 -11.38 -8.45
CA ALA A 57 3.26 -10.56 -7.95
C ALA A 57 2.96 -9.98 -6.55
N LEU A 58 1.73 -9.51 -6.32
CA LEU A 58 1.28 -8.88 -5.08
C LEU A 58 1.36 -9.84 -3.90
N VAL A 59 0.94 -11.10 -4.07
CA VAL A 59 1.02 -12.14 -3.03
C VAL A 59 2.46 -12.31 -2.51
N GLY A 60 3.47 -12.21 -3.38
CA GLY A 60 4.88 -12.33 -2.98
C GLY A 60 5.46 -11.11 -2.27
N ILE A 61 4.83 -9.94 -2.40
CA ILE A 61 5.42 -8.66 -1.99
C ILE A 61 4.59 -7.91 -0.94
N ILE A 62 3.36 -8.35 -0.67
CA ILE A 62 2.40 -7.70 0.23
C ILE A 62 2.95 -7.41 1.63
N HIS A 63 3.85 -8.27 2.13
CA HIS A 63 4.53 -8.07 3.42
C HIS A 63 5.41 -6.81 3.47
N ARG A 64 5.84 -6.29 2.31
CA ARG A 64 6.71 -5.11 2.19
C ARG A 64 5.94 -3.79 2.06
N PHE A 65 4.62 -3.84 1.82
CA PHE A 65 3.80 -2.66 1.50
C PHE A 65 3.03 -2.05 2.68
N HIS A 66 3.42 -2.35 3.93
CA HIS A 66 2.70 -1.83 5.10
C HIS A 66 2.69 -0.29 5.17
N TYR A 67 3.79 0.36 4.76
CA TYR A 67 3.90 1.82 4.76
C TYR A 67 3.23 2.52 3.56
N LEU A 68 2.88 1.77 2.50
CA LEU A 68 2.23 2.33 1.30
C LEU A 68 0.82 2.84 1.59
N LYS A 69 0.11 2.22 2.55
CA LYS A 69 -1.23 2.64 2.97
C LYS A 69 -1.26 4.09 3.47
N TYR A 70 -0.21 4.50 4.19
CA TYR A 70 -0.08 5.88 4.66
C TYR A 70 0.14 6.87 3.50
N GLY A 71 1.01 6.52 2.54
CA GLY A 71 1.20 7.33 1.33
C GLY A 71 -0.09 7.50 0.52
N LEU A 72 -0.82 6.41 0.30
CA LEU A 72 -2.10 6.45 -0.42
C LEU A 72 -3.16 7.30 0.31
N SER A 73 -3.23 7.21 1.63
CA SER A 73 -4.18 8.02 2.42
C SER A 73 -3.88 9.52 2.33
N LEU A 74 -2.61 9.91 2.31
CA LEU A 74 -2.21 11.31 2.15
C LEU A 74 -2.60 11.85 0.76
N VAL A 75 -2.39 11.04 -0.29
CA VAL A 75 -2.80 11.38 -1.66
C VAL A 75 -4.31 11.56 -1.74
N LEU A 76 -5.10 10.65 -1.15
CA LEU A 76 -6.57 10.73 -1.13
C LEU A 76 -7.07 12.00 -0.46
N VAL A 77 -6.46 12.42 0.64
CA VAL A 77 -6.82 13.67 1.33
C VAL A 77 -6.48 14.89 0.46
N VAL A 78 -5.30 14.90 -0.16
CA VAL A 78 -4.86 16.03 -1.01
C VAL A 78 -5.68 16.13 -2.29
N VAL A 79 -5.89 15.03 -3.00
CA VAL A 79 -6.64 14.98 -4.27
C VAL A 79 -8.13 15.17 -4.00
N GLY A 80 -8.70 14.45 -3.02
CA GLY A 80 -10.10 14.59 -2.64
C GLY A 80 -10.44 16.00 -2.15
N GLY A 81 -9.55 16.61 -1.35
CA GLY A 81 -9.70 18.00 -0.93
C GLY A 81 -9.71 18.96 -2.11
N LYS A 82 -8.77 18.81 -3.06
CA LYS A 82 -8.74 19.60 -4.30
C LYS A 82 -10.01 19.44 -5.13
N MET A 83 -10.52 18.21 -5.29
CA MET A 83 -11.74 17.96 -6.07
C MET A 83 -12.96 18.69 -5.50
N ILE A 84 -13.13 18.68 -4.16
CA ILE A 84 -14.22 19.40 -3.49
C ILE A 84 -14.08 20.91 -3.71
N VAL A 85 -12.87 21.46 -3.59
CA VAL A 85 -12.59 22.88 -3.83
C VAL A 85 -12.90 23.27 -5.28
N ASN A 86 -12.51 22.44 -6.26
CA ASN A 86 -12.78 22.69 -7.67
C ASN A 86 -14.28 22.61 -8.01
N ALA A 87 -15.02 21.71 -7.34
CA ALA A 87 -16.46 21.57 -7.49
C ALA A 87 -17.25 22.76 -6.93
N TRP A 88 -16.76 23.42 -5.87
CA TRP A 88 -17.45 24.55 -5.23
C TRP A 88 -17.05 25.92 -5.79
N PHE A 89 -15.81 26.10 -6.25
CA PHE A 89 -15.29 27.42 -6.66
C PHE A 89 -15.09 27.60 -8.18
N GLY A 90 -15.37 26.58 -8.98
CA GLY A 90 -15.31 26.63 -10.44
C GLY A 90 -13.92 26.31 -11.01
N GLU A 91 -13.89 25.59 -12.14
CA GLU A 91 -12.73 24.92 -12.78
C GLU A 91 -11.45 25.73 -13.00
N LYS A 92 -11.46 27.06 -12.79
CA LYS A 92 -10.38 27.96 -13.24
C LYS A 92 -9.32 28.30 -12.18
N ILE A 93 -9.46 27.83 -10.94
CA ILE A 93 -8.62 28.33 -9.83
C ILE A 93 -7.37 27.46 -9.62
N VAL A 94 -7.40 26.17 -9.96
CA VAL A 94 -6.26 25.26 -9.75
C VAL A 94 -5.82 24.65 -11.07
N PRO A 95 -4.68 25.07 -11.66
CA PRO A 95 -4.12 24.43 -12.83
C PRO A 95 -3.89 22.94 -12.55
N THR A 96 -4.46 22.07 -13.39
CA THR A 96 -4.38 20.61 -13.27
C THR A 96 -2.92 20.14 -13.22
N GLU A 97 -2.03 20.84 -13.93
CA GLU A 97 -0.58 20.61 -13.98
C GLU A 97 0.09 20.67 -12.61
N ILE A 98 -0.22 21.69 -11.79
CA ILE A 98 0.40 21.88 -10.47
C ILE A 98 -0.09 20.79 -9.51
N ALA A 99 -1.38 20.47 -9.56
CA ALA A 99 -1.93 19.40 -8.75
C ALA A 99 -1.34 18.03 -9.15
N LEU A 100 -1.11 17.80 -10.43
CA LEU A 100 -0.44 16.60 -10.95
C LEU A 100 1.00 16.51 -10.42
N LEU A 101 1.73 17.62 -10.46
CA LEU A 101 3.11 17.67 -9.97
C LEU A 101 3.17 17.36 -8.47
N ILE A 102 2.30 17.97 -7.66
CA ILE A 102 2.22 17.75 -6.21
C ILE A 102 1.86 16.30 -5.91
N THR A 103 0.83 15.75 -6.54
CA THR A 103 0.44 14.34 -6.36
C THR A 103 1.56 13.40 -6.79
N SER A 104 2.20 13.64 -7.94
CA SER A 104 3.33 12.82 -8.41
C SER A 104 4.51 12.89 -7.44
N GLY A 105 4.77 14.06 -6.86
CA GLY A 105 5.81 14.27 -5.86
C GLY A 105 5.53 13.52 -4.56
N ILE A 106 4.28 13.56 -4.08
CA ILE A 106 3.85 12.83 -2.89
C ILE A 106 3.95 11.32 -3.11
N ILE A 107 3.44 10.82 -4.24
CA ILE A 107 3.51 9.39 -4.58
C ILE A 107 4.97 8.96 -4.73
N GLY A 108 5.76 9.67 -5.53
CA GLY A 108 7.17 9.39 -5.76
C GLY A 108 8.00 9.41 -4.47
N ALA A 109 7.81 10.43 -3.62
CA ALA A 109 8.47 10.52 -2.32
C ALA A 109 8.04 9.39 -1.38
N SER A 110 6.74 9.05 -1.34
CA SER A 110 6.24 7.95 -0.50
C SER A 110 6.76 6.59 -0.96
N MET A 111 6.86 6.35 -2.27
CA MET A 111 7.45 5.15 -2.84
C MET A 111 8.94 5.06 -2.54
N LEU A 112 9.70 6.14 -2.77
CA LEU A 112 11.12 6.20 -2.46
C LEU A 112 11.37 5.98 -0.96
N PHE A 113 10.62 6.67 -0.11
CA PHE A 113 10.71 6.50 1.34
C PHE A 113 10.36 5.07 1.77
N SER A 114 9.33 4.46 1.17
CA SER A 114 8.94 3.07 1.44
C SER A 114 10.01 2.07 1.00
N LEU A 115 10.69 2.31 -0.13
CA LEU A 115 11.77 1.46 -0.62
C LEU A 115 13.04 1.60 0.22
N PHE A 116 13.43 2.83 0.56
CA PHE A 116 14.61 3.09 1.39
C PHE A 116 14.42 2.60 2.83
N LYS A 117 13.22 2.79 3.41
CA LYS A 117 12.96 2.38 4.79
C LYS A 117 12.70 0.88 4.95
N THR A 118 12.22 0.19 3.92
CA THR A 118 12.21 -1.29 3.90
C THR A 118 13.61 -1.91 3.72
N ARG A 119 14.67 -1.08 3.69
CA ARG A 119 16.07 -1.49 3.83
C ARG A 119 16.62 -1.24 5.24
N VAL A 120 15.83 -0.66 6.16
CA VAL A 120 16.20 -0.57 7.58
C VAL A 120 16.03 -1.96 8.18
N GLU A 121 17.14 -2.44 8.72
CA GLU A 121 17.44 -3.82 9.09
C GLU A 121 16.34 -4.51 9.92
N PRO A 122 16.21 -5.85 9.81
CA PRO A 122 15.45 -6.59 10.82
C PRO A 122 15.98 -6.18 12.19
N THR A 123 15.13 -5.58 13.04
CA THR A 123 15.52 -5.08 14.35
C THR A 123 16.33 -6.15 15.08
N GLU A 124 17.46 -5.79 15.69
CA GLU A 124 18.29 -6.73 16.47
C GLU A 124 17.46 -7.53 17.50
N GLU A 125 16.34 -6.98 17.99
CA GLU A 125 15.36 -7.69 18.83
C GLU A 125 14.66 -8.85 18.10
N GLN A 126 14.28 -8.67 16.83
CA GLN A 126 13.65 -9.71 16.01
C GLN A 126 14.66 -10.78 15.57
N LEU A 127 15.92 -10.39 15.32
CA LEU A 127 17.02 -11.33 15.08
C LEU A 127 17.37 -12.12 16.33
N ASN A 128 17.36 -11.50 17.52
CA ASN A 128 17.55 -12.19 18.79
C ASN A 128 16.37 -13.07 19.18
N GLU A 129 15.11 -12.69 18.90
CA GLU A 129 13.97 -13.60 19.05
C GLU A 129 14.04 -14.77 18.06
N ALA A 130 14.41 -14.49 16.80
CA ALA A 130 14.62 -15.49 15.76
C ALA A 130 15.79 -16.44 16.08
N ALA A 131 16.85 -15.96 16.73
CA ALA A 131 17.96 -16.81 17.17
C ALA A 131 17.57 -17.62 18.41
N ARG A 132 16.73 -17.07 19.30
CA ARG A 132 16.33 -17.74 20.54
C ARG A 132 15.37 -18.90 20.38
N TRP A 133 14.58 -18.98 19.30
CA TRP A 133 13.71 -20.14 19.08
C TRP A 133 14.43 -21.36 18.47
N TRP A 134 15.54 -21.15 17.76
CA TRP A 134 16.28 -22.23 17.11
C TRP A 134 17.33 -22.89 18.01
N VAL A 135 17.69 -22.31 19.17
CA VAL A 135 18.66 -22.90 20.11
C VAL A 135 17.95 -23.82 21.11
N PRO A 136 18.07 -25.16 20.97
CA PRO A 136 17.50 -26.10 21.92
C PRO A 136 18.27 -25.97 23.26
N GLY A 137 17.55 -25.69 24.36
CA GLY A 137 18.13 -25.62 25.71
C GLY A 137 18.26 -24.24 26.34
N SER A 138 17.71 -23.17 25.74
CA SER A 138 17.77 -21.83 26.32
C SER A 138 16.82 -21.69 27.53
N PRO A 139 17.31 -21.37 28.74
CA PRO A 139 16.45 -21.24 29.92
C PRO A 139 15.55 -19.99 29.81
N PRO A 140 14.25 -20.10 30.16
CA PRO A 140 13.35 -18.95 30.18
C PRO A 140 13.77 -17.94 31.25
N LYS A 141 13.66 -16.65 30.93
CA LYS A 141 14.08 -15.46 31.72
C LYS A 141 13.60 -15.44 33.19
N ALA A 142 12.64 -16.30 33.56
CA ALA A 142 12.19 -16.48 34.93
C ALA A 142 13.27 -17.08 35.87
N GLU A 143 14.21 -17.87 35.34
CA GLU A 143 15.20 -18.57 36.18
C GLU A 143 16.43 -17.70 36.51
N THR A 144 16.82 -16.82 35.58
CA THR A 144 17.96 -15.90 35.77
C THR A 144 17.65 -14.79 36.76
N ALA A 145 16.44 -14.24 36.73
CA ALA A 145 16.01 -13.22 37.69
C ALA A 145 15.84 -13.78 39.13
N SER A 146 15.56 -15.08 39.26
CA SER A 146 15.44 -15.74 40.57
C SER A 146 16.81 -16.06 41.20
N ARG A 147 17.83 -16.38 40.39
CA ARG A 147 19.21 -16.61 40.87
C ARG A 147 19.91 -15.31 41.30
N GLU A 148 19.62 -14.20 40.64
CA GLU A 148 20.18 -12.89 40.99
C GLU A 148 19.60 -12.37 42.32
N LYS A 149 18.29 -12.57 42.57
CA LYS A 149 17.68 -12.21 43.86
C LYS A 149 18.13 -13.12 45.00
N LYS A 150 18.29 -14.44 44.77
CA LYS A 150 18.80 -15.36 45.81
C LYS A 150 20.26 -15.09 46.18
N GLY A 151 21.11 -14.72 45.22
CA GLY A 151 22.51 -14.40 45.49
C GLY A 151 22.72 -13.08 46.24
N ALA A 152 21.75 -12.16 46.18
CA ALA A 152 21.80 -10.87 46.89
C ALA A 152 21.23 -10.95 48.33
N GLU A 153 20.45 -11.97 48.67
CA GLU A 153 19.93 -12.21 50.03
C GLU A 153 20.84 -13.10 50.90
N GLU A 154 21.75 -13.85 50.29
CA GLU A 154 22.71 -14.74 51.00
C GLU A 154 24.10 -14.13 51.22
N SER A 155 24.33 -12.86 50.83
CA SER A 155 25.65 -12.21 50.90
C SER A 155 25.70 -11.01 51.83
#